data_AF-A0A973SZU5-F1
#
_entry.id   AF-A0A973SZU5-F1
#
_cell.length_a   1.000
_cell.length_b   1.000
_cell.length_c   1.000
_cell.angle_alpha   90.00
_cell.angle_beta   90.00
_cell.angle_gamma   90.00
#
_symmetry.space_group_name_H-M   'P 1'
#
loop_
_entity.id
_entity.type
_entity.pdbx_description
1 polymer ?
#
loop_
_entity_poly.entity_id
_entity_poly.type
_entity_poly.pdbx_seq_one_letter_code
_entity_poly.pdbx_strand_id
1 'polypeptide(L)'
;MGTSGYWVHAPGQAQRLVFDVVGTDRRGHPLSIRAPFAYIRADISTTDLAAALTAYEQKSAGITLPVSGNLELAPGTGGPGTTTVAGPETSTVAVDGMSLGAEPAAGDVTPLVEAGRLPAYPRVLGVSARLPALQAFRPRSAAALSAEAAAPVPDPVRLVLDQTYVGSGLAAAGQVYAAVQQPPSPLPPVSFAPPVPDTGGVAALSQQVSGLSATAGLVGGALDKVKSGQFDPASYFPKAGDPSGLLPPKLLGFLNLPDLVTSTSTGDGKHVPRIVTEVVRDAVDKPPTAVVTTMDWSPKVKTGTFFGILMMTGDTGIDLHNTTRTPLDGHTPPQVESRGELRAFSLSFVGGILTVDFARLAFTSKPGATPTLDAKVKKVGFGGDLEFLDRLRDYLPTPANGPHFSVDATGIEVGYTLGIPAIPAGALLMQNLTLSSSVTLPFDGRPVRAHFALSSRDHPFTVSVMLLGGRGFFGITVESGDIVELEAQAEFGAAAALNLGVASGSVSITAGIYVKIQPKETDPHTLVARLSGFFRAVGELDVLGIISISVEFYLALTYNSQTKVVHGTALVVVRVRVAFFSKSVSLEVERDFGSGADPAFGDAFPDPLPWQARCGKFATMEDA
;
A
#
# COMPACT_ATOMS: atom_id res chain seq x y z
N MET A 1 -45.47 20.76 -27.61
CA MET A 1 -46.05 22.10 -27.73
C MET A 1 -47.19 21.97 -28.70
N GLY A 2 -48.42 21.86 -28.20
CA GLY A 2 -49.61 21.88 -29.04
C GLY A 2 -49.88 23.29 -29.57
N THR A 3 -51.14 23.70 -29.61
CA THR A 3 -51.65 25.02 -30.03
C THR A 3 -51.14 26.23 -29.22
N SER A 4 -50.21 26.04 -28.28
CA SER A 4 -49.77 27.03 -27.29
C SER A 4 -48.46 27.75 -27.63
N GLY A 5 -47.66 27.26 -28.59
CA GLY A 5 -46.37 27.87 -28.94
C GLY A 5 -45.67 27.22 -30.15
N TYR A 6 -44.57 27.81 -30.59
CA TYR A 6 -43.81 27.38 -31.78
C TYR A 6 -42.29 27.56 -31.62
N TRP A 7 -41.53 26.87 -32.46
CA TRP A 7 -40.07 27.07 -32.60
C TRP A 7 -39.78 27.92 -33.82
N VAL A 8 -38.75 28.75 -33.74
CA VAL A 8 -38.31 29.56 -34.88
C VAL A 8 -37.31 28.80 -35.73
N HIS A 9 -37.43 28.92 -37.04
CA HIS A 9 -36.56 28.32 -38.05
C HIS A 9 -36.07 29.41 -39.01
N ALA A 10 -34.85 29.25 -39.54
CA ALA A 10 -34.40 30.11 -40.62
C ALA A 10 -35.18 29.80 -41.92
N PRO A 11 -35.39 30.77 -42.82
CA PRO A 11 -36.08 30.53 -44.08
C PRO A 11 -35.47 29.36 -44.86
N GLY A 12 -36.30 28.36 -45.21
CA GLY A 12 -35.86 27.18 -45.97
C GLY A 12 -35.07 26.13 -45.17
N GLN A 13 -34.93 26.28 -43.85
CA GLN A 13 -34.19 25.34 -42.99
C GLN A 13 -35.13 24.54 -42.08
N ALA A 14 -34.91 23.23 -41.99
CA ALA A 14 -35.63 22.36 -41.05
C ALA A 14 -35.09 22.45 -39.61
N GLN A 15 -33.88 23.01 -39.42
CA GLN A 15 -33.25 23.16 -38.11
C GLN A 15 -33.77 24.40 -37.38
N ARG A 16 -33.83 24.33 -36.05
CA ARG A 16 -34.24 25.45 -35.19
C ARG A 16 -33.19 26.56 -35.24
N LEU A 17 -33.63 27.80 -35.25
CA LEU A 17 -32.75 28.96 -35.10
C LEU A 17 -32.14 28.93 -33.70
N VAL A 18 -30.83 29.14 -33.63
CA VAL A 18 -30.02 29.08 -32.41
C VAL A 18 -29.51 30.47 -32.09
N PHE A 19 -29.58 30.84 -30.81
CA PHE A 19 -29.16 32.13 -30.28
C PHE A 19 -27.96 31.94 -29.36
N ASP A 20 -27.04 32.90 -29.37
CA ASP A 20 -25.99 33.01 -28.36
C ASP A 20 -26.53 33.88 -27.22
N VAL A 21 -26.62 33.29 -26.02
CA VAL A 21 -27.17 33.89 -24.81
C VAL A 21 -26.03 34.10 -23.83
N VAL A 22 -25.78 35.35 -23.46
CA VAL A 22 -24.76 35.69 -22.46
C VAL A 22 -25.46 35.96 -21.13
N GLY A 23 -24.99 35.30 -20.08
CA GLY A 23 -25.44 35.49 -18.71
C GLY A 23 -24.25 35.67 -17.78
N THR A 24 -24.56 35.99 -16.53
CA THR A 24 -23.58 36.05 -15.44
C THR A 24 -24.14 35.24 -14.27
N ASP A 25 -23.29 34.44 -13.63
CA ASP A 25 -23.68 33.71 -12.43
C ASP A 25 -23.74 34.63 -11.19
N ARG A 26 -24.00 34.07 -10.01
CA ARG A 26 -24.09 34.85 -8.75
C ARG A 26 -22.75 35.40 -8.25
N ARG A 27 -21.62 34.95 -8.79
CA ARG A 27 -20.28 35.48 -8.53
C ARG A 27 -19.85 36.52 -9.56
N GLY A 28 -20.62 36.70 -10.63
CA GLY A 28 -20.26 37.57 -11.75
C GLY A 28 -19.40 36.88 -12.81
N HIS A 29 -19.30 35.54 -12.80
CA HIS A 29 -18.63 34.81 -13.86
C HIS A 29 -19.47 34.82 -15.13
N PRO A 30 -18.89 35.19 -16.29
CA PRO A 30 -19.62 35.18 -17.56
C PRO A 30 -19.89 33.75 -18.02
N LEU A 31 -21.09 33.53 -18.54
CA LEU A 31 -21.57 32.28 -19.12
C LEU A 31 -22.12 32.54 -20.51
N SER A 32 -21.66 31.78 -21.50
CA SER A 32 -22.18 31.83 -22.87
C SER A 32 -22.88 30.52 -23.19
N ILE A 33 -24.17 30.59 -23.51
CA ILE A 33 -25.05 29.47 -23.79
C ILE A 33 -25.51 29.56 -25.24
N ARG A 34 -25.45 28.46 -25.97
CA ARG A 34 -25.97 28.39 -27.33
C ARG A 34 -27.26 27.57 -27.35
N ALA A 35 -28.41 28.22 -27.57
CA ALA A 35 -29.71 27.58 -27.41
C ALA A 35 -30.77 28.04 -28.43
N PRO A 36 -31.66 27.16 -28.89
CA PRO A 36 -32.87 27.57 -29.57
C PRO A 36 -33.92 28.08 -28.57
N PHE A 37 -34.75 29.04 -28.98
CA PHE A 37 -35.87 29.53 -28.16
C PHE A 37 -37.22 29.04 -28.70
N ALA A 38 -38.09 28.66 -27.75
CA ALA A 38 -39.50 28.41 -28.00
C ALA A 38 -40.30 29.66 -27.65
N TYR A 39 -41.25 30.01 -28.51
CA TYR A 39 -42.11 31.17 -28.36
C TYR A 39 -43.50 30.70 -27.95
N ILE A 40 -44.02 31.31 -26.88
CA ILE A 40 -45.34 31.03 -26.32
C ILE A 40 -46.20 32.27 -26.55
N ARG A 41 -47.50 32.09 -26.77
CA ARG A 41 -48.42 33.22 -26.90
C ARG A 41 -48.50 34.01 -25.61
N ALA A 42 -48.55 35.34 -25.72
CA ALA A 42 -48.65 36.24 -24.57
C ALA A 42 -50.00 36.12 -23.83
N ASP A 43 -51.05 35.66 -24.50
CA ASP A 43 -52.41 35.50 -23.97
C ASP A 43 -52.71 34.08 -23.46
N ILE A 44 -51.68 33.26 -23.23
CA ILE A 44 -51.84 31.90 -22.72
C ILE A 44 -52.44 31.88 -21.30
N SER A 45 -53.38 30.97 -21.05
CA SER A 45 -53.92 30.78 -19.69
C SER A 45 -52.85 30.26 -18.74
N THR A 46 -53.00 30.51 -17.43
CA THR A 46 -52.06 30.01 -16.41
C THR A 46 -51.99 28.48 -16.39
N THR A 47 -53.12 27.79 -16.59
CA THR A 47 -53.20 26.33 -16.68
C THR A 47 -52.47 25.79 -17.90
N ASP A 48 -52.69 26.39 -19.08
CA ASP A 48 -52.04 25.96 -20.32
C ASP A 48 -50.53 26.26 -20.30
N LEU A 49 -50.14 27.36 -19.67
CA LEU A 49 -48.74 27.70 -19.44
C LEU A 49 -48.07 26.63 -18.56
N ALA A 50 -48.68 26.27 -17.43
CA ALA A 50 -48.13 25.23 -16.55
C ALA A 50 -47.97 23.88 -17.28
N ALA A 51 -48.95 23.48 -18.10
CA ALA A 51 -48.87 22.28 -18.93
C ALA A 51 -47.75 22.38 -19.99
N ALA A 52 -47.60 23.53 -20.64
CA ALA A 52 -46.54 23.78 -21.62
C ALA A 52 -45.14 23.73 -20.99
N LEU A 53 -44.96 24.33 -19.81
CA LEU A 53 -43.71 24.32 -19.05
C LEU A 53 -43.36 22.89 -18.59
N THR A 54 -44.34 22.13 -18.09
CA THR A 54 -44.13 20.72 -17.72
C THR A 54 -43.67 19.88 -18.91
N ALA A 55 -44.31 20.05 -20.07
CA ALA A 55 -43.91 19.36 -21.30
C ALA A 55 -42.54 19.82 -21.83
N TYR A 56 -42.18 21.09 -21.62
CA TYR A 56 -40.87 21.63 -21.95
C TYR A 56 -39.79 21.03 -21.05
N GLU A 57 -40.02 20.96 -19.74
CA GLU A 57 -39.10 20.37 -18.75
C GLU A 57 -38.84 18.88 -19.04
N GLN A 58 -39.89 18.09 -19.29
CA GLN A 58 -39.76 16.67 -19.64
C GLN A 58 -38.89 16.44 -20.89
N LYS A 59 -38.98 17.32 -21.90
CA LYS A 59 -38.18 17.22 -23.12
C LYS A 59 -36.76 17.76 -22.96
N SER A 60 -36.59 18.83 -22.19
CA SER A 60 -35.30 19.50 -22.00
C SER A 60 -34.38 18.74 -21.04
N ALA A 61 -34.91 17.91 -20.15
CA ALA A 61 -34.12 17.09 -19.23
C ALA A 61 -33.08 16.19 -19.93
N GLY A 62 -33.37 15.72 -21.15
CA GLY A 62 -32.47 14.91 -21.97
C GLY A 62 -31.62 15.70 -22.98
N ILE A 63 -31.79 17.03 -23.06
CA ILE A 63 -31.08 17.89 -24.00
C ILE A 63 -29.99 18.63 -23.23
N THR A 64 -28.75 18.48 -23.68
CA THR A 64 -27.61 19.25 -23.17
C THR A 64 -27.29 20.35 -24.18
N LEU A 65 -27.50 21.59 -23.78
CA LEU A 65 -27.14 22.78 -24.57
C LEU A 65 -25.65 23.07 -24.40
N PRO A 66 -24.91 23.43 -25.46
CA PRO A 66 -23.52 23.86 -25.34
C PRO A 66 -23.43 25.11 -24.46
N VAL A 67 -22.55 25.06 -23.45
CA VAL A 67 -22.24 26.18 -22.56
C VAL A 67 -20.73 26.34 -22.48
N SER A 68 -20.27 27.57 -22.27
CA SER A 68 -18.88 27.85 -21.93
C SER A 68 -18.83 28.88 -20.80
N GLY A 69 -17.91 28.67 -19.86
CA GLY A 69 -17.71 29.54 -18.70
C GLY A 69 -17.59 28.75 -17.40
N ASN A 70 -17.59 29.49 -16.30
CA ASN A 70 -17.61 28.94 -14.95
C ASN A 70 -18.98 29.19 -14.33
N LEU A 71 -19.45 28.26 -13.52
CA LEU A 71 -20.74 28.36 -12.84
C LEU A 71 -20.59 28.01 -11.35
N GLU A 72 -20.96 28.96 -10.49
CA GLU A 72 -21.12 28.75 -9.06
C GLU A 72 -22.42 27.97 -8.76
N LEU A 73 -22.29 26.72 -8.33
CA LEU A 73 -23.42 25.84 -8.07
C LEU A 73 -24.01 26.01 -6.66
N ALA A 74 -23.17 26.34 -5.67
CA ALA A 74 -23.55 26.49 -4.27
C ALA A 74 -22.96 27.76 -3.65
N PRO A 75 -23.44 28.94 -4.07
CA PRO A 75 -22.99 30.20 -3.51
C PRO A 75 -23.28 30.22 -2.01
N GLY A 76 -22.28 30.58 -1.20
CA GLY A 76 -22.44 30.85 0.23
C GLY A 76 -23.47 31.96 0.48
N THR A 77 -23.84 32.17 1.75
CA THR A 77 -24.85 33.18 2.14
C THR A 77 -24.39 34.61 1.84
N GLY A 78 -24.59 35.06 0.60
CA GLY A 78 -24.91 36.44 0.26
C GLY A 78 -26.42 36.52 0.05
N GLY A 79 -27.09 37.48 0.71
CA GLY A 79 -28.53 37.65 0.57
C GLY A 79 -28.96 37.88 -0.89
N PRO A 80 -30.23 37.67 -1.23
CA PRO A 80 -30.73 38.00 -2.56
C PRO A 80 -30.41 39.45 -2.92
N GLY A 81 -29.68 39.68 -4.02
CA GLY A 81 -29.28 41.01 -4.51
C GLY A 81 -27.79 41.35 -4.40
N THR A 82 -26.96 40.52 -3.78
CA THR A 82 -25.49 40.70 -3.81
C THR A 82 -24.91 40.12 -5.11
N THR A 83 -24.30 40.95 -5.95
CA THR A 83 -23.70 40.55 -7.25
C THR A 83 -22.33 39.90 -7.13
N THR A 84 -21.77 39.80 -5.93
CA THR A 84 -20.45 39.21 -5.65
C THR A 84 -20.46 38.52 -4.30
N VAL A 85 -20.13 37.23 -4.29
CA VAL A 85 -19.86 36.46 -3.07
C VAL A 85 -18.35 36.46 -2.84
N ALA A 86 -17.89 37.02 -1.73
CA ALA A 86 -16.48 37.01 -1.33
C ALA A 86 -16.10 35.65 -0.72
N GLY A 87 -14.98 35.05 -1.14
CA GLY A 87 -14.47 33.77 -0.62
C GLY A 87 -13.92 32.84 -1.72
N PRO A 88 -13.26 31.74 -1.33
CA PRO A 88 -12.63 30.80 -2.27
C PRO A 88 -13.65 30.17 -3.24
N GLU A 89 -13.25 29.91 -4.48
CA GLU A 89 -14.07 29.30 -5.55
C GLU A 89 -14.18 27.77 -5.36
N THR A 90 -14.83 27.33 -4.27
CA THR A 90 -14.90 25.90 -3.90
C THR A 90 -16.11 25.15 -4.46
N SER A 91 -17.12 25.87 -4.96
CA SER A 91 -18.32 25.30 -5.60
C SER A 91 -18.48 25.72 -7.06
N THR A 92 -17.48 26.43 -7.58
CA THR A 92 -17.40 26.87 -8.97
C THR A 92 -16.90 25.71 -9.83
N VAL A 93 -17.62 25.43 -10.92
CA VAL A 93 -17.21 24.39 -11.88
C VAL A 93 -17.12 24.96 -13.29
N ALA A 94 -16.15 24.46 -14.06
CA ALA A 94 -16.08 24.75 -15.50
C ALA A 94 -17.15 23.90 -16.21
N VAL A 95 -18.03 24.56 -16.95
CA VAL A 95 -19.17 23.91 -17.62
C VAL A 95 -18.95 23.81 -19.13
N ASP A 96 -19.34 22.69 -19.72
CA ASP A 96 -19.39 22.51 -21.17
C ASP A 96 -20.80 22.24 -21.72
N GLY A 97 -21.74 21.95 -20.82
CA GLY A 97 -23.12 21.76 -21.18
C GLY A 97 -24.10 22.05 -20.05
N MET A 98 -25.34 22.35 -20.41
CA MET A 98 -26.41 22.60 -19.44
C MET A 98 -27.76 22.16 -19.99
N SER A 99 -28.56 21.51 -19.15
CA SER A 99 -29.97 21.25 -19.41
C SER A 99 -30.82 22.32 -18.72
N LEU A 100 -31.60 23.07 -19.50
CA LEU A 100 -32.44 24.16 -19.02
C LEU A 100 -33.93 23.84 -19.20
N GLY A 101 -34.63 23.75 -18.08
CA GLY A 101 -36.09 23.70 -17.97
C GLY A 101 -36.66 25.07 -17.61
N ALA A 102 -37.92 25.07 -17.20
CA ALA A 102 -38.60 26.26 -16.72
C ALA A 102 -39.74 25.86 -15.78
N GLU A 103 -39.93 26.66 -14.74
CA GLU A 103 -41.00 26.46 -13.75
C GLU A 103 -41.91 27.69 -13.68
N PRO A 104 -43.21 27.52 -13.35
CA PRO A 104 -44.11 28.66 -13.15
C PRO A 104 -43.59 29.58 -12.04
N ALA A 105 -43.73 30.89 -12.22
CA ALA A 105 -43.39 31.84 -11.18
C ALA A 105 -44.33 31.67 -9.97
N ALA A 106 -43.75 31.55 -8.77
CA ALA A 106 -44.51 31.52 -7.53
C ALA A 106 -44.77 32.95 -7.02
N GLY A 107 -45.93 33.18 -6.40
CA GLY A 107 -46.30 34.48 -5.83
C GLY A 107 -46.95 35.46 -6.83
N ASP A 108 -46.77 36.76 -6.59
CA ASP A 108 -47.29 37.80 -7.48
C ASP A 108 -46.47 37.87 -8.78
N VAL A 109 -47.12 37.55 -9.90
CA VAL A 109 -46.50 37.53 -11.23
C VAL A 109 -46.74 38.83 -12.01
N THR A 110 -47.52 39.77 -11.45
CA THR A 110 -47.85 41.06 -12.09
C THR A 110 -46.62 41.80 -12.61
N PRO A 111 -45.50 41.90 -11.84
CA PRO A 111 -44.30 42.59 -12.33
C PRO A 111 -43.66 41.93 -13.55
N LEU A 112 -43.74 40.59 -13.67
CA LEU A 112 -43.22 39.87 -14.84
C LEU A 112 -44.09 40.18 -16.06
N VAL A 113 -45.40 40.12 -15.90
CA VAL A 113 -46.36 40.37 -16.99
C VAL A 113 -46.28 41.82 -17.48
N GLU A 114 -46.23 42.80 -16.57
CA GLU A 114 -46.06 44.23 -16.91
C GLU A 114 -44.74 44.51 -17.62
N ALA A 115 -43.68 43.75 -17.30
CA ALA A 115 -42.39 43.82 -17.99
C ALA A 115 -42.36 43.04 -19.33
N GLY A 116 -43.48 42.50 -19.78
CA GLY A 116 -43.58 41.69 -21.00
C GLY A 116 -42.84 40.34 -20.91
N ARG A 117 -42.63 39.83 -19.70
CA ARG A 117 -41.93 38.56 -19.44
C ARG A 117 -42.93 37.43 -19.23
N LEU A 118 -42.51 36.22 -19.59
CA LEU A 118 -43.25 35.01 -19.26
C LEU A 118 -43.33 34.89 -17.72
N PRO A 119 -44.50 34.60 -17.12
CA PRO A 119 -44.64 34.40 -15.67
C PRO A 119 -44.10 33.02 -15.25
N ALA A 120 -42.81 32.82 -15.55
CA ALA A 120 -42.06 31.59 -15.35
C ALA A 120 -40.58 31.94 -15.17
N TYR A 121 -39.84 31.10 -14.44
CA TYR A 121 -38.41 31.23 -14.25
C TYR A 121 -37.66 30.09 -14.95
N PRO A 122 -36.49 30.35 -15.56
CA PRO A 122 -35.63 29.29 -16.08
C PRO A 122 -35.09 28.44 -14.92
N ARG A 123 -34.97 27.14 -15.16
CA ARG A 123 -34.52 26.17 -14.15
C ARG A 123 -33.38 25.33 -14.69
N VAL A 124 -32.30 25.20 -13.92
CA VAL A 124 -31.20 24.29 -14.27
C VAL A 124 -31.59 22.86 -13.88
N LEU A 125 -31.72 21.98 -14.88
CA LEU A 125 -32.05 20.56 -14.68
C LEU A 125 -30.81 19.69 -14.54
N GLY A 126 -29.69 20.15 -15.08
CA GLY A 126 -28.41 19.47 -14.99
C GLY A 126 -27.31 20.25 -15.68
N VAL A 127 -26.08 19.98 -15.30
CA VAL A 127 -24.88 20.64 -15.81
C VAL A 127 -23.86 19.59 -16.17
N SER A 128 -23.32 19.64 -17.37
CA SER A 128 -22.12 18.90 -17.75
C SER A 128 -20.93 19.75 -17.32
N ALA A 129 -20.20 19.27 -16.32
CA ALA A 129 -19.14 20.00 -15.67
C ALA A 129 -17.86 19.18 -15.64
N ARG A 130 -16.74 19.87 -15.81
CA ARG A 130 -15.42 19.30 -15.62
C ARG A 130 -15.03 19.46 -14.17
N LEU A 131 -14.67 18.35 -13.54
CA LEU A 131 -14.16 18.32 -12.17
C LEU A 131 -12.71 17.86 -12.24
N PRO A 132 -11.73 18.79 -12.34
CA PRO A 132 -10.32 18.45 -12.55
C PRO A 132 -9.74 17.52 -11.48
N ALA A 133 -10.28 17.58 -10.25
CA ALA A 133 -10.01 16.62 -9.20
C ALA A 133 -10.12 15.17 -9.70
N LEU A 134 -11.19 14.82 -10.43
CA LEU A 134 -11.44 13.45 -10.90
C LEU A 134 -10.39 12.95 -11.90
N GLN A 135 -9.72 13.85 -12.61
CA GLN A 135 -8.70 13.51 -13.58
C GLN A 135 -7.37 13.14 -12.92
N ALA A 136 -7.02 13.82 -11.83
CA ALA A 136 -5.78 13.60 -11.10
C ALA A 136 -5.72 12.23 -10.40
N PHE A 137 -6.86 11.55 -10.33
CA PHE A 137 -7.04 10.27 -9.65
C PHE A 137 -7.52 9.13 -10.57
N ARG A 138 -7.52 9.34 -11.90
CA ARG A 138 -7.68 8.22 -12.84
C ARG A 138 -6.35 7.46 -12.95
N PRO A 139 -6.36 6.12 -13.02
CA PRO A 139 -5.15 5.37 -13.36
C PRO A 139 -4.68 5.80 -14.75
N ARG A 140 -3.49 6.41 -14.84
CA ARG A 140 -2.83 6.58 -16.14
C ARG A 140 -2.46 5.18 -16.63
N SER A 141 -3.05 4.75 -17.74
CA SER A 141 -2.57 3.52 -18.38
C SER A 141 -1.10 3.72 -18.76
N ALA A 142 -0.29 2.67 -18.63
CA ALA A 142 1.12 2.70 -19.05
C ALA A 142 1.28 3.08 -20.55
N ALA A 143 0.22 2.95 -21.34
CA ALA A 143 0.15 3.39 -22.74
C ALA A 143 0.16 4.92 -22.92
N ALA A 144 -0.14 5.71 -21.89
CA ALA A 144 -0.09 7.18 -21.94
C ALA A 144 1.32 7.75 -21.66
N LEU A 145 2.32 6.89 -21.42
CA LEU A 145 3.72 7.28 -21.22
C LEU A 145 4.50 7.40 -22.54
N SER A 146 3.89 7.11 -23.69
CA SER A 146 4.48 7.52 -24.97
C SER A 146 4.34 9.02 -25.14
N ALA A 147 5.49 9.69 -25.26
CA ALA A 147 5.64 11.12 -25.45
C ALA A 147 4.70 11.71 -26.53
N GLU A 148 4.39 13.00 -26.35
CA GLU A 148 3.68 13.94 -27.27
C GLU A 148 2.14 14.00 -27.27
N ALA A 149 1.42 13.19 -26.50
CA ALA A 149 -0.03 13.42 -26.34
C ALA A 149 -0.31 14.52 -25.29
N ALA A 150 -0.99 15.60 -25.70
CA ALA A 150 -1.52 16.62 -24.78
C ALA A 150 -2.28 15.94 -23.63
N ALA A 151 -2.17 16.49 -22.41
CA ALA A 151 -2.88 15.93 -21.25
C ALA A 151 -4.38 15.74 -21.59
N PRO A 152 -4.96 14.54 -21.39
CA PRO A 152 -6.33 14.27 -21.80
C PRO A 152 -7.27 15.22 -21.09
N VAL A 153 -8.01 16.05 -21.84
CA VAL A 153 -9.01 16.97 -21.29
C VAL A 153 -10.01 16.18 -20.42
N PRO A 154 -10.34 16.60 -19.19
CA PRO A 154 -11.24 15.83 -18.34
C PRO A 154 -12.61 15.66 -18.99
N ASP A 155 -13.09 14.40 -19.06
CA ASP A 155 -14.45 14.12 -19.54
C ASP A 155 -15.46 14.84 -18.63
N PRO A 156 -16.45 15.55 -19.18
CA PRO A 156 -17.49 16.14 -18.38
C PRO A 156 -18.28 15.08 -17.62
N VAL A 157 -18.60 15.41 -16.38
CA VAL A 157 -19.53 14.64 -15.55
C VAL A 157 -20.85 15.40 -15.49
N ARG A 158 -21.95 14.65 -15.60
CA ARG A 158 -23.28 15.25 -15.46
C ARG A 158 -23.62 15.41 -13.98
N LEU A 159 -23.79 16.65 -13.56
CA LEU A 159 -24.25 17.06 -12.23
C LEU A 159 -25.74 17.39 -12.28
N VAL A 160 -26.49 16.88 -11.32
CA VAL A 160 -27.92 17.21 -11.13
C VAL A 160 -28.09 17.88 -9.78
N LEU A 161 -28.72 19.05 -9.75
CA LEU A 161 -28.94 19.76 -8.49
C LEU A 161 -29.87 18.97 -7.56
N ASP A 162 -29.48 18.90 -6.30
CA ASP A 162 -30.29 18.22 -5.29
C ASP A 162 -31.59 19.01 -5.01
N GLN A 163 -32.72 18.30 -4.94
CA GLN A 163 -34.02 18.94 -4.82
C GLN A 163 -34.25 19.57 -3.43
N THR A 164 -33.65 19.00 -2.39
CA THR A 164 -33.67 19.60 -1.05
C THR A 164 -32.84 20.87 -1.02
N TYR A 165 -31.68 20.89 -1.69
CA TYR A 165 -30.90 22.11 -1.89
C TYR A 165 -31.64 23.17 -2.71
N VAL A 166 -32.30 22.79 -3.81
CA VAL A 166 -33.08 23.75 -4.63
C VAL A 166 -34.20 24.39 -3.80
N GLY A 167 -34.89 23.62 -2.95
CA GLY A 167 -36.00 24.11 -2.14
C GLY A 167 -35.61 24.86 -0.86
N SER A 168 -34.48 24.51 -0.23
CA SER A 168 -34.10 25.03 1.10
C SER A 168 -32.71 25.68 1.16
N GLY A 169 -32.00 25.76 0.04
CA GLY A 169 -30.62 26.25 -0.02
C GLY A 169 -29.67 25.39 0.83
N LEU A 170 -28.62 26.03 1.35
CA LEU A 170 -27.60 25.38 2.20
C LEU A 170 -28.04 25.21 3.67
N ALA A 171 -29.33 25.37 3.98
CA ALA A 171 -29.89 25.06 5.30
C ALA A 171 -30.06 23.54 5.53
N ALA A 172 -30.06 22.74 4.45
CA ALA A 172 -30.19 21.30 4.52
C ALA A 172 -28.98 20.62 5.20
N ALA A 173 -29.23 19.52 5.92
CA ALA A 173 -28.17 18.72 6.53
C ALA A 173 -27.19 18.17 5.47
N GLY A 174 -25.89 18.14 5.82
CA GLY A 174 -24.83 17.72 4.90
C GLY A 174 -24.57 18.67 3.71
N GLN A 175 -25.41 19.70 3.51
CA GLN A 175 -25.28 20.73 2.48
C GLN A 175 -24.94 20.19 1.08
N VAL A 176 -25.52 19.03 0.74
CA VAL A 176 -25.36 18.40 -0.59
C VAL A 176 -26.14 19.21 -1.61
N TYR A 177 -25.45 19.77 -2.60
CA TYR A 177 -26.05 20.65 -3.61
C TYR A 177 -26.17 20.01 -4.99
N ALA A 178 -25.37 18.98 -5.29
CA ALA A 178 -25.45 18.24 -6.54
C ALA A 178 -25.17 16.75 -6.36
N ALA A 179 -25.84 15.93 -7.16
CA ALA A 179 -25.52 14.52 -7.36
C ALA A 179 -24.68 14.35 -8.63
N VAL A 180 -23.67 13.48 -8.56
CA VAL A 180 -22.91 13.04 -9.72
C VAL A 180 -23.70 11.90 -10.37
N GLN A 181 -24.21 12.14 -11.57
CA GLN A 181 -24.88 11.10 -12.34
C GLN A 181 -23.82 10.25 -13.03
N GLN A 182 -23.74 8.98 -12.63
CA GLN A 182 -22.78 8.05 -13.21
C GLN A 182 -23.07 7.86 -14.70
N PRO A 183 -22.02 7.75 -15.53
CA PRO A 183 -22.21 7.39 -16.92
C PRO A 183 -22.88 6.00 -16.99
N PRO A 184 -23.74 5.75 -17.99
CA PRO A 184 -24.29 4.42 -18.21
C PRO A 184 -23.16 3.41 -18.45
N SER A 185 -23.34 2.18 -17.96
CA SER A 185 -22.44 1.04 -18.21
C SER A 185 -22.09 0.95 -19.71
N PRO A 186 -20.81 0.74 -20.10
CA PRO A 186 -19.72 0.11 -19.34
C PRO A 186 -18.67 1.08 -18.75
N LEU A 187 -18.95 2.38 -18.68
CA LEU A 187 -17.95 3.36 -18.24
C LEU A 187 -17.63 3.20 -16.74
N PRO A 188 -16.34 3.19 -16.34
CA PRO A 188 -15.95 2.95 -14.96
C PRO A 188 -16.41 4.11 -14.06
N PRO A 189 -16.74 3.81 -12.79
CA PRO A 189 -17.10 4.84 -11.84
C PRO A 189 -16.04 5.92 -11.69
N VAL A 190 -16.51 7.13 -11.44
CA VAL A 190 -15.67 8.27 -11.11
C VAL A 190 -15.01 8.01 -9.74
N SER A 191 -13.68 7.86 -9.74
CA SER A 191 -12.88 7.56 -8.55
C SER A 191 -11.94 8.70 -8.16
N PHE A 192 -11.66 8.77 -6.87
CA PHE A 192 -10.70 9.61 -6.20
C PHE A 192 -9.71 8.67 -5.50
N ALA A 193 -8.72 8.13 -6.21
CA ALA A 193 -7.61 7.35 -5.66
C ALA A 193 -6.30 7.65 -6.42
N PRO A 194 -5.19 8.00 -5.76
CA PRO A 194 -3.88 7.81 -6.36
C PRO A 194 -3.63 6.29 -6.55
N PRO A 195 -3.02 5.85 -7.66
CA PRO A 195 -2.65 4.44 -7.83
C PRO A 195 -1.80 3.92 -6.67
N VAL A 196 -2.06 2.70 -6.20
CA VAL A 196 -1.27 2.02 -5.14
C VAL A 196 0.24 1.98 -5.41
N PRO A 197 0.72 1.84 -6.67
CA PRO A 197 2.15 1.95 -6.99
C PRO A 197 2.74 3.33 -6.66
N ASP A 198 1.96 4.40 -6.78
CA ASP A 198 2.43 5.78 -6.60
C ASP A 198 2.55 6.18 -5.13
N THR A 199 1.91 5.43 -4.22
CA THR A 199 1.98 5.67 -2.77
C THR A 199 2.92 4.73 -2.04
N GLY A 200 3.51 3.75 -2.73
CA GLY A 200 4.35 2.69 -2.16
C GLY A 200 3.58 1.77 -1.20
N GLY A 201 2.26 1.65 -1.35
CA GLY A 201 1.41 0.82 -0.49
C GLY A 201 1.10 1.41 0.89
N VAL A 202 1.73 2.54 1.29
CA VAL A 202 1.58 3.10 2.65
C VAL A 202 0.21 3.73 2.88
N ALA A 203 -0.44 4.25 1.84
CA ALA A 203 -1.84 4.66 1.91
C ALA A 203 -2.53 4.48 0.55
N ALA A 204 -3.69 3.84 0.55
CA ALA A 204 -4.58 3.77 -0.59
C ALA A 204 -5.90 4.43 -0.17
N LEU A 205 -6.23 5.59 -0.72
CA LEU A 205 -7.40 6.39 -0.30
C LEU A 205 -8.45 6.44 -1.41
N SER A 206 -8.87 5.27 -1.88
CA SER A 206 -9.83 5.13 -2.97
C SER A 206 -11.25 5.48 -2.55
N GLN A 207 -11.90 6.33 -3.34
CA GLN A 207 -13.29 6.71 -3.12
C GLN A 207 -14.07 6.97 -4.41
N GLN A 208 -15.27 6.41 -4.51
CA GLN A 208 -16.20 6.73 -5.61
C GLN A 208 -16.98 8.00 -5.29
N VAL A 209 -16.96 8.98 -6.19
CA VAL A 209 -17.67 10.26 -5.99
C VAL A 209 -19.13 10.11 -6.43
N SER A 210 -20.06 10.39 -5.52
CA SER A 210 -21.52 10.30 -5.74
C SER A 210 -22.23 11.66 -5.68
N GLY A 211 -21.58 12.69 -5.13
CA GLY A 211 -22.16 14.04 -5.09
C GLY A 211 -21.18 15.12 -4.65
N LEU A 212 -21.72 16.34 -4.53
CA LEU A 212 -21.03 17.55 -4.11
C LEU A 212 -21.75 18.17 -2.91
N SER A 213 -20.97 18.51 -1.88
CA SER A 213 -21.40 19.15 -0.64
C SER A 213 -20.66 20.47 -0.46
N ALA A 214 -21.37 21.51 0.01
CA ALA A 214 -20.74 22.80 0.27
C ALA A 214 -19.78 22.76 1.48
N THR A 215 -19.98 21.83 2.43
CA THR A 215 -19.10 21.67 3.60
C THR A 215 -17.95 20.70 3.35
N ALA A 216 -18.24 19.55 2.73
CA ALA A 216 -17.30 18.45 2.56
C ALA A 216 -16.66 18.42 1.17
N GLY A 217 -17.15 19.18 0.20
CA GLY A 217 -16.70 19.14 -1.19
C GLY A 217 -17.17 17.86 -1.90
N LEU A 218 -16.27 17.11 -2.52
CA LEU A 218 -16.61 15.82 -3.15
C LEU A 218 -17.00 14.81 -2.06
N VAL A 219 -18.18 14.20 -2.20
CA VAL A 219 -18.66 13.16 -1.29
C VAL A 219 -18.92 11.87 -2.05
N GLY A 220 -18.69 10.74 -1.38
CA GLY A 220 -18.91 9.41 -1.94
C GLY A 220 -19.93 8.56 -1.21
N GLY A 221 -20.09 7.33 -1.69
CA GLY A 221 -21.01 6.34 -1.12
C GLY A 221 -22.49 6.70 -1.26
N ALA A 222 -23.32 6.18 -0.35
CA ALA A 222 -24.76 6.39 -0.35
C ALA A 222 -25.14 7.85 -0.04
N LEU A 223 -25.46 8.62 -1.07
CA LEU A 223 -25.68 10.07 -0.97
C LEU A 223 -26.81 10.44 0.01
N ASP A 224 -27.85 9.61 0.15
CA ASP A 224 -28.95 9.84 1.10
C ASP A 224 -28.50 9.83 2.57
N LYS A 225 -27.44 9.09 2.90
CA LYS A 225 -26.83 9.12 4.24
C LYS A 225 -26.13 10.47 4.48
N VAL A 226 -25.38 10.94 3.49
CA VAL A 226 -24.71 12.25 3.57
C VAL A 226 -25.74 13.38 3.69
N LYS A 227 -26.83 13.33 2.91
CA LYS A 227 -27.95 14.29 2.96
C LYS A 227 -28.68 14.30 4.30
N SER A 228 -28.76 13.15 4.98
CA SER A 228 -29.33 13.07 6.33
C SER A 228 -28.35 13.48 7.43
N GLY A 229 -27.17 14.00 7.07
CA GLY A 229 -26.16 14.45 8.02
C GLY A 229 -25.33 13.31 8.62
N GLN A 230 -25.37 12.11 8.04
CA GLN A 230 -24.75 10.90 8.58
C GLN A 230 -23.58 10.43 7.72
N PHE A 231 -22.50 10.06 8.40
CA PHE A 231 -21.34 9.40 7.81
C PHE A 231 -21.23 7.99 8.38
N ASP A 232 -21.33 7.01 7.50
CA ASP A 232 -21.16 5.60 7.81
C ASP A 232 -20.03 5.03 6.93
N PRO A 233 -18.85 4.71 7.49
CA PRO A 233 -17.71 4.23 6.72
C PRO A 233 -18.03 3.02 5.84
N ALA A 234 -18.93 2.13 6.27
CA ALA A 234 -19.26 0.90 5.56
C ALA A 234 -20.10 1.13 4.29
N SER A 235 -20.85 2.24 4.20
CA SER A 235 -21.60 2.65 3.01
C SER A 235 -20.95 3.82 2.27
N TYR A 236 -19.95 4.46 2.89
CA TYR A 236 -19.18 5.54 2.29
C TYR A 236 -18.05 5.00 1.41
N PHE A 237 -17.28 4.01 1.86
CA PHE A 237 -16.11 3.48 1.16
C PHE A 237 -16.38 2.19 0.38
N PRO A 238 -15.65 1.94 -0.73
CA PRO A 238 -15.75 0.69 -1.47
C PRO A 238 -15.32 -0.51 -0.62
N LYS A 239 -15.94 -1.67 -0.85
CA LYS A 239 -15.58 -2.93 -0.20
C LYS A 239 -14.75 -3.82 -1.12
N ALA A 240 -14.07 -4.82 -0.56
CA ALA A 240 -13.42 -5.83 -1.38
C ALA A 240 -14.48 -6.53 -2.28
N GLY A 241 -14.23 -6.57 -3.59
CA GLY A 241 -15.17 -7.12 -4.58
C GLY A 241 -16.30 -6.16 -5.02
N ASP A 242 -16.17 -4.86 -4.74
CA ASP A 242 -17.13 -3.84 -5.20
C ASP A 242 -17.25 -3.83 -6.74
N PRO A 243 -18.47 -3.71 -7.31
CA PRO A 243 -18.68 -3.66 -8.77
C PRO A 243 -17.92 -2.53 -9.49
N SER A 244 -17.50 -1.48 -8.76
CA SER A 244 -16.65 -0.43 -9.27
C SER A 244 -15.21 -0.86 -9.58
N GLY A 245 -14.77 -2.02 -9.06
CA GLY A 245 -13.39 -2.49 -9.14
C GLY A 245 -12.41 -1.75 -8.22
N LEU A 246 -12.91 -0.85 -7.36
CA LEU A 246 -12.09 -0.11 -6.41
C LEU A 246 -11.75 -0.97 -5.19
N LEU A 247 -10.49 -0.88 -4.74
CA LEU A 247 -10.06 -1.50 -3.49
C LEU A 247 -10.53 -0.67 -2.29
N PRO A 248 -10.75 -1.27 -1.10
CA PRO A 248 -11.03 -0.52 0.11
C PRO A 248 -9.84 0.36 0.49
N PRO A 249 -10.08 1.51 1.14
CA PRO A 249 -9.00 2.38 1.53
C PRO A 249 -8.19 1.75 2.66
N LYS A 250 -6.87 1.79 2.53
CA LYS A 250 -5.91 1.18 3.46
C LYS A 250 -4.90 2.19 3.98
N LEU A 251 -4.44 1.96 5.20
CA LEU A 251 -3.36 2.65 5.86
C LEU A 251 -2.24 1.63 6.18
N LEU A 252 -0.98 2.01 5.98
CA LEU A 252 0.20 1.14 6.12
C LEU A 252 0.12 -0.17 5.32
N GLY A 253 -0.66 -0.21 4.23
CA GLY A 253 -0.80 -1.39 3.36
C GLY A 253 -1.70 -2.52 3.89
N PHE A 254 -1.87 -2.64 5.21
CA PHE A 254 -2.66 -3.72 5.81
C PHE A 254 -3.87 -3.25 6.63
N LEU A 255 -3.92 -2.00 7.09
CA LEU A 255 -5.03 -1.50 7.92
C LEU A 255 -6.18 -1.00 7.04
N ASN A 256 -7.27 -1.76 6.98
CA ASN A 256 -8.51 -1.30 6.33
C ASN A 256 -9.12 -0.15 7.15
N LEU A 257 -9.11 1.07 6.60
CA LEU A 257 -9.65 2.24 7.29
C LEU A 257 -11.14 2.13 7.68
N PRO A 258 -12.04 1.53 6.86
CA PRO A 258 -13.45 1.38 7.25
C PRO A 258 -13.65 0.51 8.50
N ASP A 259 -12.73 -0.41 8.78
CA ASP A 259 -12.78 -1.27 9.96
C ASP A 259 -12.39 -0.50 11.23
N LEU A 260 -11.59 0.55 11.10
CA LEU A 260 -11.05 1.35 12.20
C LEU A 260 -11.88 2.60 12.53
N VAL A 261 -12.70 3.10 11.60
CA VAL A 261 -13.44 4.36 11.76
C VAL A 261 -14.86 4.12 12.28
N THR A 262 -15.32 4.98 13.17
CA THR A 262 -16.67 4.99 13.74
C THR A 262 -17.59 5.90 12.93
N SER A 263 -18.86 5.50 12.77
CA SER A 263 -19.89 6.35 12.16
C SER A 263 -20.07 7.65 12.95
N THR A 264 -20.31 8.76 12.25
CA THR A 264 -20.43 10.08 12.87
C THR A 264 -21.30 11.03 12.05
N SER A 265 -21.46 12.28 12.48
CA SER A 265 -22.19 13.28 11.71
C SER A 265 -21.29 13.96 10.66
N THR A 266 -21.86 14.39 9.54
CA THR A 266 -21.11 15.05 8.45
C THR A 266 -20.81 16.54 8.71
N GLY A 267 -21.21 17.07 9.87
CA GLY A 267 -21.34 18.52 10.11
C GLY A 267 -20.13 19.23 10.72
N ASP A 268 -19.09 18.51 11.17
CA ASP A 268 -17.94 19.14 11.86
C ASP A 268 -16.75 19.45 10.94
N GLY A 269 -16.83 19.08 9.66
CA GLY A 269 -15.79 19.34 8.67
C GLY A 269 -14.45 18.64 8.95
N LYS A 270 -14.41 17.70 9.89
CA LYS A 270 -13.18 17.07 10.38
C LYS A 270 -13.24 15.54 10.36
N HIS A 271 -14.32 14.94 10.88
CA HIS A 271 -14.39 13.49 11.06
C HIS A 271 -14.89 12.74 9.81
N VAL A 272 -15.29 13.48 8.77
CA VAL A 272 -15.64 12.96 7.44
C VAL A 272 -14.61 13.46 6.43
N PRO A 273 -14.24 12.66 5.41
CA PRO A 273 -13.33 13.13 4.37
C PRO A 273 -13.84 14.43 3.73
N ARG A 274 -13.05 15.50 3.90
CA ARG A 274 -13.33 16.81 3.31
C ARG A 274 -12.44 16.97 2.09
N ILE A 275 -13.03 16.82 0.91
CA ILE A 275 -12.34 16.83 -0.38
C ILE A 275 -12.73 18.09 -1.15
N VAL A 276 -11.96 19.15 -0.98
CA VAL A 276 -12.26 20.46 -1.57
C VAL A 276 -11.37 20.71 -2.77
N THR A 277 -11.96 21.23 -3.83
CA THR A 277 -11.26 21.66 -5.04
C THR A 277 -11.33 23.18 -5.13
N GLU A 278 -10.18 23.82 -5.28
CA GLU A 278 -10.05 25.25 -5.41
C GLU A 278 -9.39 25.60 -6.75
N VAL A 279 -9.95 26.60 -7.43
CA VAL A 279 -9.39 27.17 -8.65
C VAL A 279 -8.31 28.17 -8.28
N VAL A 280 -7.10 27.99 -8.80
CA VAL A 280 -5.97 28.91 -8.57
C VAL A 280 -5.87 29.89 -9.73
N ARG A 281 -5.84 31.19 -9.40
CA ARG A 281 -5.70 32.30 -10.34
C ARG A 281 -4.66 33.29 -9.82
N ASP A 282 -3.96 33.96 -10.74
CA ASP A 282 -3.07 35.07 -10.39
C ASP A 282 -3.84 36.35 -10.02
N ALA A 283 -5.05 36.52 -10.58
CA ALA A 283 -6.00 37.60 -10.30
C ALA A 283 -7.42 37.19 -10.72
N VAL A 284 -8.45 37.85 -10.19
CA VAL A 284 -9.89 37.54 -10.47
C VAL A 284 -10.22 37.54 -11.96
N ASP A 285 -9.67 38.52 -12.71
CA ASP A 285 -9.94 38.69 -14.15
C ASP A 285 -9.02 37.83 -15.05
N LYS A 286 -8.14 37.02 -14.45
CA LYS A 286 -7.20 36.17 -15.21
C LYS A 286 -7.73 34.74 -15.32
N PRO A 287 -7.35 34.02 -16.41
CA PRO A 287 -7.67 32.62 -16.53
C PRO A 287 -7.04 31.80 -15.38
N PRO A 288 -7.67 30.69 -14.97
CA PRO A 288 -7.09 29.75 -14.02
C PRO A 288 -5.73 29.23 -14.48
N THR A 289 -4.76 29.15 -13.56
CA THR A 289 -3.42 28.64 -13.81
C THR A 289 -3.24 27.20 -13.31
N ALA A 290 -3.97 26.83 -12.25
CA ALA A 290 -3.98 25.49 -11.70
C ALA A 290 -5.29 25.19 -10.97
N VAL A 291 -5.48 23.93 -10.63
CA VAL A 291 -6.52 23.48 -9.70
C VAL A 291 -5.84 22.72 -8.57
N VAL A 292 -6.19 23.06 -7.34
CA VAL A 292 -5.68 22.38 -6.14
C VAL A 292 -6.83 21.63 -5.49
N THR A 293 -6.64 20.34 -5.30
CA THR A 293 -7.58 19.50 -4.58
C THR A 293 -6.94 19.03 -3.29
N THR A 294 -7.59 19.31 -2.17
CA THR A 294 -7.13 18.94 -0.83
C THR A 294 -8.14 17.98 -0.22
N MET A 295 -7.66 16.86 0.30
CA MET A 295 -8.39 15.96 1.18
C MET A 295 -7.83 16.12 2.59
N ASP A 296 -8.67 16.59 3.51
CA ASP A 296 -8.41 16.57 4.95
C ASP A 296 -9.35 15.59 5.63
N TRP A 297 -8.81 14.76 6.52
CA TRP A 297 -9.64 13.82 7.28
C TRP A 297 -9.00 13.43 8.61
N SER A 298 -9.74 13.65 9.70
CA SER A 298 -9.38 13.22 11.05
C SER A 298 -10.53 12.40 11.65
N PRO A 299 -10.69 11.12 11.29
CA PRO A 299 -11.85 10.34 11.72
C PRO A 299 -11.90 10.08 13.23
N LYS A 300 -13.11 9.84 13.75
CA LYS A 300 -13.27 9.16 15.03
C LYS A 300 -12.94 7.68 14.85
N VAL A 301 -11.98 7.18 15.61
CA VAL A 301 -11.59 5.77 15.56
C VAL A 301 -12.37 4.93 16.55
N LYS A 302 -12.47 3.63 16.29
CA LYS A 302 -12.99 2.65 17.23
C LYS A 302 -11.90 2.32 18.27
N THR A 303 -12.33 1.97 19.48
CA THR A 303 -11.43 1.51 20.55
C THR A 303 -11.45 -0.01 20.65
N GLY A 304 -10.31 -0.64 20.88
CA GLY A 304 -10.19 -2.09 21.02
C GLY A 304 -8.92 -2.64 20.38
N THR A 305 -8.88 -3.97 20.26
CA THR A 305 -7.79 -4.69 19.58
C THR A 305 -8.25 -5.10 18.18
N PHE A 306 -7.51 -4.69 17.17
CA PHE A 306 -7.78 -4.92 15.75
C PHE A 306 -6.69 -5.80 15.18
N PHE A 307 -7.10 -6.75 14.33
CA PHE A 307 -6.17 -7.69 13.66
C PHE A 307 -5.27 -8.47 14.63
N GLY A 308 -5.67 -8.61 15.90
CA GLY A 308 -4.91 -9.27 16.96
C GLY A 308 -3.68 -8.51 17.47
N ILE A 309 -3.23 -7.46 16.77
CA ILE A 309 -1.96 -6.78 17.06
C ILE A 309 -2.10 -5.27 17.30
N LEU A 310 -3.11 -4.60 16.74
CA LEU A 310 -3.24 -3.15 16.85
C LEU A 310 -4.20 -2.80 18.00
N MET A 311 -3.70 -2.17 19.05
CA MET A 311 -4.50 -1.66 20.16
C MET A 311 -4.76 -0.17 19.99
N MET A 312 -6.04 0.21 19.97
CA MET A 312 -6.49 1.60 19.88
C MET A 312 -7.33 1.97 21.10
N THR A 313 -7.09 3.18 21.63
CA THR A 313 -7.74 3.75 22.81
C THR A 313 -8.52 5.01 22.43
N GLY A 314 -9.20 5.64 23.40
CA GLY A 314 -9.90 6.92 23.16
C GLY A 314 -8.97 8.08 22.78
N ASP A 315 -7.67 7.96 23.08
CA ASP A 315 -6.64 8.94 22.71
C ASP A 315 -6.07 8.70 21.31
N THR A 316 -6.34 7.54 20.71
CA THR A 316 -5.84 7.21 19.38
C THR A 316 -6.45 8.15 18.35
N GLY A 317 -5.60 8.72 17.50
CA GLY A 317 -6.00 9.64 16.44
C GLY A 317 -5.40 9.24 15.11
N ILE A 318 -6.19 9.36 14.04
CA ILE A 318 -5.72 9.28 12.66
C ILE A 318 -5.91 10.65 12.04
N ASP A 319 -4.89 11.18 11.38
CA ASP A 319 -5.00 12.33 10.49
C ASP A 319 -4.48 11.96 9.10
N LEU A 320 -5.20 12.40 8.08
CA LEU A 320 -4.84 12.23 6.68
C LEU A 320 -4.97 13.59 5.98
N HIS A 321 -3.92 13.94 5.25
CA HIS A 321 -3.87 15.16 4.45
C HIS A 321 -3.26 14.82 3.09
N ASN A 322 -4.05 14.95 2.04
CA ASN A 322 -3.59 14.73 0.67
C ASN A 322 -3.80 16.00 -0.14
N THR A 323 -2.78 16.44 -0.85
CA THR A 323 -2.86 17.60 -1.75
C THR A 323 -2.48 17.17 -3.15
N THR A 324 -3.33 17.53 -4.11
CA THR A 324 -3.09 17.35 -5.53
C THR A 324 -3.17 18.69 -6.24
N ARG A 325 -2.05 19.14 -6.81
CA ARG A 325 -2.01 20.34 -7.67
C ARG A 325 -1.93 19.91 -9.13
N THR A 326 -2.92 20.28 -9.91
CA THR A 326 -2.98 20.06 -11.36
C THR A 326 -2.79 21.38 -12.08
N PRO A 327 -1.60 21.65 -12.66
CA PRO A 327 -1.41 22.79 -13.55
C PRO A 327 -2.33 22.69 -14.76
N LEU A 328 -2.93 23.81 -15.18
CA LEU A 328 -3.81 23.87 -16.35
C LEU A 328 -3.05 24.26 -17.63
N ASP A 329 -1.74 24.08 -17.62
CA ASP A 329 -0.84 24.43 -18.72
C ASP A 329 -0.84 23.35 -19.82
N GLY A 330 -1.31 22.14 -19.54
CA GLY A 330 -1.43 21.03 -20.48
C GLY A 330 -0.17 20.19 -20.66
N HIS A 331 0.93 20.50 -19.97
CA HIS A 331 2.23 19.85 -20.12
C HIS A 331 2.89 19.46 -18.79
N THR A 332 2.62 20.18 -17.70
CA THR A 332 3.15 19.81 -16.38
C THR A 332 2.27 18.72 -15.75
N PRO A 333 2.83 17.57 -15.33
CA PRO A 333 2.05 16.54 -14.66
C PRO A 333 1.55 17.01 -13.28
N PRO A 334 0.38 16.50 -12.83
CA PRO A 334 -0.12 16.77 -11.48
C PRO A 334 0.91 16.39 -10.41
N GLN A 335 1.04 17.26 -9.42
CA GLN A 335 1.87 17.06 -8.25
C GLN A 335 0.97 16.54 -7.12
N VAL A 336 1.23 15.33 -6.63
CA VAL A 336 0.47 14.70 -5.56
C VAL A 336 1.36 14.55 -4.34
N GLU A 337 0.83 14.84 -3.17
CA GLU A 337 1.52 14.62 -1.90
C GLU A 337 0.53 14.12 -0.85
N SER A 338 0.77 12.89 -0.39
CA SER A 338 -0.03 12.26 0.65
C SER A 338 0.73 12.25 1.96
N ARG A 339 0.10 12.74 3.03
CA ARG A 339 0.59 12.69 4.39
C ARG A 339 -0.44 11.99 5.27
N GLY A 340 0.04 11.23 6.23
CA GLY A 340 -0.82 10.69 7.26
C GLY A 340 -0.09 10.42 8.54
N GLU A 341 -0.85 10.36 9.61
CA GLU A 341 -0.35 10.23 10.96
C GLU A 341 -1.31 9.38 11.80
N LEU A 342 -0.76 8.36 12.47
CA LEU A 342 -1.43 7.58 13.49
C LEU A 342 -0.77 7.89 14.85
N ARG A 343 -1.55 8.32 15.83
CA ARG A 343 -1.09 8.72 17.17
C ARG A 343 -1.63 7.83 18.26
N ALA A 344 -0.88 7.75 19.36
CA ALA A 344 -1.30 7.14 20.62
C ALA A 344 -1.93 5.75 20.43
N PHE A 345 -1.20 4.85 19.78
CA PHE A 345 -1.60 3.47 19.54
C PHE A 345 -0.51 2.53 20.06
N SER A 346 -0.85 1.26 20.26
CA SER A 346 0.13 0.25 20.63
C SER A 346 0.07 -0.94 19.68
N LEU A 347 1.23 -1.54 19.40
CA LEU A 347 1.32 -2.82 18.72
C LEU A 347 1.66 -3.90 19.73
N SER A 348 0.77 -4.88 19.85
CA SER A 348 0.89 -6.05 20.72
C SER A 348 1.26 -7.25 19.87
N PHE A 349 2.37 -7.89 20.22
CA PHE A 349 2.89 -9.06 19.53
C PHE A 349 2.84 -10.28 20.46
N VAL A 350 2.64 -11.45 19.86
CA VAL A 350 2.65 -12.74 20.56
C VAL A 350 1.72 -12.74 21.79
N GLY A 351 0.46 -12.34 21.61
CA GLY A 351 -0.54 -12.35 22.69
C GLY A 351 -0.28 -11.36 23.84
N GLY A 352 0.51 -10.31 23.62
CA GLY A 352 0.81 -9.28 24.62
C GLY A 352 2.12 -9.47 25.37
N ILE A 353 2.93 -10.47 25.01
CA ILE A 353 4.27 -10.67 25.57
C ILE A 353 5.20 -9.51 25.21
N LEU A 354 5.04 -8.92 24.03
CA LEU A 354 5.77 -7.73 23.62
C LEU A 354 4.77 -6.67 23.16
N THR A 355 4.79 -5.51 23.82
CA THR A 355 3.95 -4.37 23.42
C THR A 355 4.82 -3.15 23.15
N VAL A 356 4.59 -2.51 22.01
CA VAL A 356 5.26 -1.25 21.64
C VAL A 356 4.23 -0.15 21.60
N ASP A 357 4.38 0.81 22.51
CA ASP A 357 3.54 2.01 22.58
C ASP A 357 4.12 3.08 21.67
N PHE A 358 3.33 3.54 20.72
CA PHE A 358 3.68 4.59 19.79
C PHE A 358 3.07 5.92 20.24
N ALA A 359 3.93 6.94 20.35
CA ALA A 359 3.44 8.32 20.41
C ALA A 359 2.87 8.72 19.05
N ARG A 360 3.59 8.39 17.97
CA ARG A 360 3.26 8.79 16.60
C ARG A 360 3.90 7.87 15.57
N LEU A 361 3.19 7.59 14.49
CA LEU A 361 3.71 7.04 13.25
C LEU A 361 3.20 7.93 12.11
N ALA A 362 4.10 8.65 11.47
CA ALA A 362 3.78 9.54 10.36
C ALA A 362 4.41 9.01 9.07
N PHE A 363 3.72 9.22 7.95
CA PHE A 363 4.27 8.96 6.63
C PHE A 363 4.07 10.13 5.70
N THR A 364 4.95 10.25 4.71
CA THR A 364 4.79 11.15 3.57
C THR A 364 5.14 10.40 2.30
N SER A 365 4.28 10.53 1.30
CA SER A 365 4.42 9.85 0.02
C SER A 365 4.23 10.84 -1.14
N LYS A 366 5.11 10.71 -2.14
CA LYS A 366 5.14 11.53 -3.36
C LYS A 366 5.33 10.59 -4.55
N PRO A 367 4.65 10.83 -5.68
CA PRO A 367 4.83 10.03 -6.89
C PRO A 367 6.31 9.91 -7.28
N GLY A 368 6.75 8.69 -7.56
CA GLY A 368 8.12 8.40 -8.01
C GLY A 368 9.20 8.51 -6.94
N ALA A 369 8.85 8.76 -5.67
CA ALA A 369 9.78 8.77 -4.54
C ALA A 369 9.44 7.65 -3.53
N THR A 370 10.46 7.10 -2.88
CA THR A 370 10.24 6.17 -1.76
C THR A 370 9.50 6.89 -0.63
N PRO A 371 8.40 6.34 -0.11
CA PRO A 371 7.69 6.93 1.04
C PRO A 371 8.62 7.08 2.24
N THR A 372 8.54 8.21 2.94
CA THR A 372 9.25 8.43 4.19
C THR A 372 8.35 8.06 5.35
N LEU A 373 8.82 7.24 6.28
CA LEU A 373 8.16 6.98 7.56
C LEU A 373 8.96 7.58 8.72
N ASP A 374 8.26 8.20 9.66
CA ASP A 374 8.80 8.72 10.91
C ASP A 374 7.99 8.14 12.08
N ALA A 375 8.66 7.30 12.88
CA ALA A 375 8.07 6.60 14.00
C ALA A 375 8.66 7.10 15.32
N LYS A 376 7.78 7.53 16.23
CA LYS A 376 8.12 7.92 17.59
C LYS A 376 7.54 6.91 18.57
N VAL A 377 8.40 6.05 19.08
CA VAL A 377 8.08 5.08 20.12
C VAL A 377 8.09 5.79 21.48
N LYS A 378 7.01 5.61 22.24
CA LYS A 378 6.87 6.10 23.62
C LYS A 378 7.52 5.12 24.60
N LYS A 379 7.25 3.83 24.44
CA LYS A 379 7.72 2.77 25.34
C LYS A 379 7.69 1.42 24.63
N VAL A 380 8.64 0.55 24.98
CA VAL A 380 8.55 -0.90 24.74
C VAL A 380 8.33 -1.57 26.09
N GLY A 381 7.32 -2.42 26.18
CA GLY A 381 6.95 -3.17 27.39
C GLY A 381 6.93 -4.67 27.14
N PHE A 382 7.26 -5.44 28.18
CA PHE A 382 7.24 -6.89 28.15
C PHE A 382 6.17 -7.41 29.12
N GLY A 383 5.32 -8.31 28.64
CA GLY A 383 4.24 -8.94 29.38
C GLY A 383 4.47 -10.44 29.59
N GLY A 384 3.60 -11.05 30.42
CA GLY A 384 3.63 -12.48 30.70
C GLY A 384 4.94 -12.93 31.34
N ASP A 385 5.50 -14.04 30.88
CA ASP A 385 6.74 -14.61 31.41
C ASP A 385 7.97 -13.72 31.18
N LEU A 386 7.87 -12.68 30.35
CA LEU A 386 8.94 -11.71 30.11
C LEU A 386 8.81 -10.43 30.95
N GLU A 387 7.79 -10.31 31.81
CA GLU A 387 7.59 -9.13 32.68
C GLU A 387 8.80 -8.88 33.60
N PHE A 388 9.55 -9.93 33.96
CA PHE A 388 10.78 -9.77 34.75
C PHE A 388 11.87 -8.99 34.00
N LEU A 389 11.87 -8.98 32.66
CA LEU A 389 12.80 -8.17 31.86
C LEU A 389 12.52 -6.67 32.04
N ASP A 390 11.25 -6.29 32.18
CA ASP A 390 10.86 -4.91 32.49
C ASP A 390 11.38 -4.49 33.87
N ARG A 391 11.38 -5.40 34.85
CA ARG A 391 11.98 -5.15 36.18
C ARG A 391 13.51 -5.12 36.11
N LEU A 392 14.11 -6.04 35.34
CA LEU A 392 15.55 -6.13 35.16
C LEU A 392 16.11 -4.90 34.45
N ARG A 393 15.34 -4.25 33.55
CA ARG A 393 15.69 -2.96 32.93
C ARG A 393 15.99 -1.87 33.95
N ASP A 394 15.30 -1.86 35.10
CA ASP A 394 15.51 -0.85 36.15
C ASP A 394 16.77 -1.12 37.01
N TYR A 395 17.28 -2.37 36.99
CA TYR A 395 18.46 -2.80 37.78
C TYR A 395 19.72 -3.05 36.94
N LEU A 396 19.59 -3.15 35.62
CA LEU A 396 20.74 -3.23 34.72
C LEU A 396 21.30 -1.82 34.53
N PRO A 397 22.61 -1.58 34.78
CA PRO A 397 23.25 -0.38 34.26
C PRO A 397 23.06 -0.44 32.75
N THR A 398 22.35 0.54 32.18
CA THR A 398 21.94 0.63 30.78
C THR A 398 22.93 -0.12 29.90
N PRO A 399 22.61 -1.34 29.40
CA PRO A 399 23.47 -1.92 28.40
C PRO A 399 23.38 -0.96 27.23
N ALA A 400 24.49 -0.76 26.53
CA ALA A 400 24.52 0.01 25.29
C ALA A 400 23.54 -0.51 24.20
N ASN A 401 22.77 -1.57 24.47
CA ASN A 401 21.86 -2.24 23.56
C ASN A 401 20.48 -2.44 24.24
N GLY A 402 19.66 -1.37 24.30
CA GLY A 402 18.22 -1.51 24.57
C GLY A 402 17.51 -2.24 23.42
N PRO A 403 16.16 -2.39 23.47
CA PRO A 403 15.42 -2.89 22.31
C PRO A 403 15.73 -1.99 21.10
N HIS A 404 16.19 -2.61 20.01
CA HIS A 404 16.34 -1.93 18.73
C HIS A 404 14.99 -1.85 18.05
N PHE A 405 14.78 -0.76 17.33
CA PHE A 405 13.53 -0.46 16.67
C PHE A 405 13.85 0.18 15.33
N SER A 406 13.30 -0.37 14.26
CA SER A 406 13.42 0.16 12.91
C SER A 406 12.04 0.21 12.27
N VAL A 407 11.79 1.28 11.53
CA VAL A 407 10.59 1.45 10.71
C VAL A 407 11.04 1.98 9.37
N ASP A 408 10.60 1.31 8.32
CA ASP A 408 10.85 1.71 6.95
C ASP A 408 9.59 1.50 6.10
N ALA A 409 9.71 1.67 4.78
CA ALA A 409 8.59 1.50 3.86
C ALA A 409 8.13 0.03 3.71
N THR A 410 8.92 -0.93 4.18
CA THR A 410 8.64 -2.37 4.09
C THR A 410 7.98 -2.93 5.35
N GLY A 411 8.23 -2.33 6.51
CA GLY A 411 7.60 -2.77 7.75
C GLY A 411 8.13 -2.10 9.02
N ILE A 412 7.72 -2.67 10.15
CA ILE A 412 8.19 -2.35 11.50
C ILE A 412 8.96 -3.55 12.02
N GLU A 413 10.19 -3.35 12.46
CA GLU A 413 10.96 -4.37 13.19
C GLU A 413 11.29 -3.86 14.60
N VAL A 414 10.96 -4.69 15.58
CA VAL A 414 11.25 -4.46 16.99
C VAL A 414 12.07 -5.64 17.43
N GLY A 415 13.25 -5.44 17.97
CA GLY A 415 14.03 -6.53 18.52
C GLY A 415 14.83 -6.13 19.73
N TYR A 416 15.42 -7.13 20.37
CA TYR A 416 16.24 -7.00 21.55
C TYR A 416 17.44 -7.92 21.41
N THR A 417 18.61 -7.42 21.79
CA THR A 417 19.86 -8.15 21.67
C THR A 417 20.62 -8.06 22.99
N LEU A 418 20.78 -9.20 23.65
CA LEU A 418 21.48 -9.33 24.93
C LEU A 418 22.78 -10.09 24.73
N GLY A 419 23.91 -9.41 24.98
CA GLY A 419 25.19 -10.11 25.13
C GLY A 419 25.20 -10.86 26.45
N ILE A 420 25.49 -12.16 26.41
CA ILE A 420 25.64 -13.02 27.59
C ILE A 420 27.14 -13.04 27.95
N PRO A 421 27.51 -12.68 29.21
CA PRO A 421 28.89 -12.74 29.66
C PRO A 421 29.49 -14.14 29.50
N ALA A 422 30.81 -14.21 29.40
CA ALA A 422 31.49 -15.50 29.32
C ALA A 422 31.15 -16.37 30.54
N ILE A 423 30.73 -17.62 30.29
CA ILE A 423 30.38 -18.58 31.34
C ILE A 423 31.52 -19.60 31.45
N PRO A 424 32.45 -19.44 32.41
CA PRO A 424 33.44 -20.47 32.71
C PRO A 424 32.78 -21.60 33.52
N ALA A 425 32.81 -22.81 32.98
CA ALA A 425 32.31 -24.02 33.63
C ALA A 425 33.40 -25.11 33.62
N GLY A 426 34.35 -24.99 34.56
CA GLY A 426 35.48 -25.94 34.66
C GLY A 426 36.35 -25.92 33.41
N ALA A 427 36.39 -27.05 32.69
CA ALA A 427 37.14 -27.18 31.43
C ALA A 427 36.44 -26.53 30.22
N LEU A 428 35.17 -26.13 30.35
CA LEU A 428 34.34 -25.51 29.31
C LEU A 428 34.33 -23.99 29.46
N LEU A 429 34.53 -23.27 28.36
CA LEU A 429 34.42 -21.83 28.27
C LEU A 429 33.51 -21.48 27.08
N MET A 430 32.46 -20.69 27.32
CA MET A 430 31.60 -20.14 26.28
C MET A 430 31.75 -18.63 26.22
N GLN A 431 31.95 -18.07 25.02
CA GLN A 431 32.22 -16.65 24.77
C GLN A 431 31.46 -16.16 23.54
N ASN A 432 31.30 -14.84 23.43
CA ASN A 432 30.60 -14.16 22.34
C ASN A 432 29.15 -14.64 22.16
N LEU A 433 28.54 -15.12 23.25
CA LEU A 433 27.17 -15.59 23.24
C LEU A 433 26.24 -14.40 23.21
N THR A 434 25.43 -14.29 22.17
CA THR A 434 24.43 -13.22 22.04
C THR A 434 23.05 -13.85 21.92
N LEU A 435 22.08 -13.36 22.68
CA LEU A 435 20.69 -13.74 22.55
C LEU A 435 19.94 -12.61 21.85
N SER A 436 19.33 -12.88 20.71
CA SER A 436 18.49 -11.91 19.99
C SER A 436 17.09 -12.44 19.78
N SER A 437 16.11 -11.57 19.96
CA SER A 437 14.71 -11.81 19.61
C SER A 437 14.20 -10.59 18.87
N SER A 438 13.62 -10.76 17.68
CA SER A 438 12.98 -9.70 16.93
C SER A 438 11.60 -10.12 16.42
N VAL A 439 10.73 -9.13 16.26
CA VAL A 439 9.41 -9.27 15.67
C VAL A 439 9.30 -8.25 14.55
N THR A 440 8.97 -8.73 13.36
CA THR A 440 8.83 -7.95 12.14
C THR A 440 7.38 -8.00 11.66
N LEU A 441 6.76 -6.82 11.51
CA LEU A 441 5.45 -6.61 10.91
C LEU A 441 5.65 -6.00 9.51
N PRO A 442 5.51 -6.78 8.43
CA PRO A 442 5.62 -6.26 7.08
C PRO A 442 4.33 -5.53 6.65
N PHE A 443 4.45 -4.52 5.79
CA PHE A 443 3.34 -3.70 5.28
C PHE A 443 2.72 -4.23 3.99
N ASP A 444 3.32 -5.25 3.37
CA ASP A 444 2.84 -5.87 2.14
C ASP A 444 1.76 -6.94 2.36
N GLY A 445 1.29 -7.10 3.60
CA GLY A 445 0.27 -8.07 3.98
C GLY A 445 0.80 -9.48 4.24
N ARG A 446 2.12 -9.70 4.23
CA ARG A 446 2.72 -10.95 4.73
C ARG A 446 2.46 -11.14 6.23
N PRO A 447 2.50 -12.39 6.74
CA PRO A 447 2.41 -12.68 8.16
C PRO A 447 3.43 -11.93 9.03
N VAL A 448 3.06 -11.69 10.29
CA VAL A 448 4.02 -11.23 11.31
C VAL A 448 5.06 -12.33 11.53
N ARG A 449 6.34 -11.94 11.51
CA ARG A 449 7.48 -12.82 11.68
C ARG A 449 8.12 -12.58 13.05
N ALA A 450 8.26 -13.62 13.86
CA ALA A 450 9.07 -13.60 15.07
C ALA A 450 10.35 -14.40 14.82
N HIS A 451 11.51 -13.81 15.10
CA HIS A 451 12.81 -14.44 14.95
C HIS A 451 13.52 -14.48 16.30
N PHE A 452 14.04 -15.64 16.66
CA PHE A 452 14.88 -15.81 17.83
C PHE A 452 16.20 -16.43 17.41
N ALA A 453 17.30 -15.90 17.91
CA ALA A 453 18.62 -16.46 17.65
C ALA A 453 19.52 -16.44 18.89
N LEU A 454 20.26 -17.54 19.06
CA LEU A 454 21.42 -17.67 19.93
C LEU A 454 22.67 -17.51 19.06
N SER A 455 23.12 -16.27 18.96
CA SER A 455 24.16 -15.76 18.06
C SER A 455 23.75 -15.90 16.60
N SER A 456 24.22 -15.00 15.74
CA SER A 456 23.86 -15.03 14.32
C SER A 456 24.87 -15.87 13.55
N ARG A 457 24.51 -16.29 12.34
CA ARG A 457 25.44 -16.96 11.42
C ARG A 457 26.70 -16.14 11.15
N ASP A 458 26.54 -14.81 11.04
CA ASP A 458 27.66 -13.89 10.79
C ASP A 458 28.54 -13.68 12.04
N HIS A 459 27.95 -13.83 13.23
CA HIS A 459 28.64 -13.65 14.51
C HIS A 459 28.35 -14.84 15.44
N PRO A 460 28.88 -16.05 15.15
CA PRO A 460 28.62 -17.24 15.95
C PRO A 460 29.34 -17.18 17.30
N PHE A 461 28.73 -17.79 18.32
CA PHE A 461 29.35 -17.93 19.63
C PHE A 461 30.54 -18.88 19.56
N THR A 462 31.45 -18.77 20.52
CA THR A 462 32.63 -19.63 20.65
C THR A 462 32.50 -20.53 21.88
N VAL A 463 32.78 -21.81 21.72
CA VAL A 463 32.83 -22.81 22.80
C VAL A 463 34.19 -23.44 22.80
N SER A 464 34.87 -23.50 23.93
CA SER A 464 36.13 -24.25 24.05
C SER A 464 36.11 -25.19 25.24
N VAL A 465 36.60 -26.41 25.04
CA VAL A 465 36.87 -27.40 26.08
C VAL A 465 38.37 -27.70 26.06
N MET A 466 39.11 -27.19 27.03
CA MET A 466 40.59 -27.26 27.06
C MET A 466 41.24 -26.74 25.76
N LEU A 467 41.90 -27.60 24.99
CA LEU A 467 42.57 -27.27 23.72
C LEU A 467 41.62 -27.36 22.51
N LEU A 468 40.41 -27.87 22.70
CA LEU A 468 39.41 -28.01 21.65
C LEU A 468 38.54 -26.75 21.63
N GLY A 469 38.46 -26.07 20.48
CA GLY A 469 37.64 -24.89 20.26
C GLY A 469 36.55 -25.16 19.23
N GLY A 470 35.48 -24.41 19.28
CA GLY A 470 34.29 -24.62 18.47
C GLY A 470 33.50 -23.35 18.32
N ARG A 471 32.62 -23.31 17.32
CA ARG A 471 31.75 -22.18 17.04
C ARG A 471 30.34 -22.68 16.80
N GLY A 472 29.34 -21.86 17.07
CA GLY A 472 27.98 -22.24 16.77
C GLY A 472 27.03 -21.07 16.72
N PHE A 473 25.86 -21.34 16.16
CA PHE A 473 24.72 -20.44 16.21
C PHE A 473 23.44 -21.26 16.11
N PHE A 474 22.34 -20.67 16.56
CA PHE A 474 21.02 -21.24 16.42
C PHE A 474 20.04 -20.12 16.13
N GLY A 475 19.17 -20.29 15.15
CA GLY A 475 18.14 -19.34 14.76
C GLY A 475 16.84 -20.08 14.45
N ILE A 476 15.73 -19.50 14.86
CA ILE A 476 14.38 -19.99 14.55
C ILE A 476 13.50 -18.81 14.18
N THR A 477 12.71 -18.98 13.12
CA THR A 477 11.76 -18.01 12.61
C THR A 477 10.37 -18.62 12.60
N VAL A 478 9.41 -17.91 13.17
CA VAL A 478 8.01 -18.30 13.30
C VAL A 478 7.15 -17.26 12.59
N GLU A 479 6.20 -17.70 11.77
CA GLU A 479 5.21 -16.84 11.11
C GLU A 479 3.81 -17.35 11.46
N SER A 480 2.93 -16.48 11.96
CA SER A 480 1.54 -16.83 12.34
C SER A 480 1.39 -18.05 13.27
N GLY A 481 2.45 -18.44 13.99
CA GLY A 481 2.47 -19.61 14.88
C GLY A 481 3.14 -20.86 14.29
N ASP A 482 3.45 -20.88 12.99
CA ASP A 482 4.15 -21.98 12.33
C ASP A 482 5.65 -21.67 12.21
N ILE A 483 6.51 -22.68 12.43
CA ILE A 483 7.96 -22.54 12.22
C ILE A 483 8.22 -22.53 10.72
N VAL A 484 8.72 -21.42 10.20
CA VAL A 484 9.06 -21.25 8.77
C VAL A 484 10.55 -21.32 8.49
N GLU A 485 11.39 -21.20 9.51
CA GLU A 485 12.83 -21.41 9.34
C GLU A 485 13.45 -21.88 10.64
N LEU A 486 14.34 -22.86 10.55
CA LEU A 486 15.27 -23.21 11.63
C LEU A 486 16.65 -23.37 11.00
N GLU A 487 17.63 -22.65 11.53
CA GLU A 487 19.03 -22.75 11.10
C GLU A 487 19.91 -22.95 12.33
N ALA A 488 20.76 -23.96 12.31
CA ALA A 488 21.64 -24.26 13.42
C ALA A 488 22.99 -24.77 12.93
N GLN A 489 24.06 -24.37 13.60
CA GLN A 489 25.41 -24.84 13.32
C GLN A 489 26.16 -25.10 14.62
N ALA A 490 26.87 -26.22 14.65
CA ALA A 490 27.80 -26.54 15.71
C ALA A 490 29.10 -27.07 15.10
N GLU A 491 30.20 -26.41 15.42
CA GLU A 491 31.55 -26.75 15.01
C GLU A 491 32.42 -27.04 16.21
N PHE A 492 33.35 -27.98 16.06
CA PHE A 492 34.38 -28.29 17.03
C PHE A 492 35.68 -28.57 16.29
N GLY A 493 36.81 -28.30 16.93
CA GLY A 493 38.11 -28.34 16.29
C GLY A 493 39.25 -28.14 17.26
N ALA A 494 40.46 -28.25 16.74
CA ALA A 494 41.70 -28.03 17.47
C ALA A 494 42.69 -27.35 16.55
N ALA A 495 43.52 -26.47 17.09
CA ALA A 495 44.62 -25.89 16.35
C ALA A 495 45.90 -25.95 17.19
N ALA A 496 47.02 -26.21 16.54
CA ALA A 496 48.35 -26.17 17.12
C ALA A 496 49.27 -25.40 16.18
N ALA A 497 50.13 -24.56 16.75
CA ALA A 497 51.14 -23.83 15.99
C ALA A 497 52.48 -23.95 16.71
N LEU A 498 53.56 -24.05 15.94
CA LEU A 498 54.93 -24.14 16.44
C LEU A 498 55.81 -23.18 15.64
N ASN A 499 56.64 -22.42 16.34
CA ASN A 499 57.62 -21.53 15.73
C ASN A 499 59.00 -21.79 16.33
N LEU A 500 59.96 -22.18 15.49
CA LEU A 500 61.34 -22.53 15.84
C LEU A 500 62.35 -21.44 15.41
N GLY A 501 61.87 -20.26 15.02
CA GLY A 501 62.68 -19.13 14.55
C GLY A 501 63.08 -19.24 13.06
N VAL A 502 63.57 -20.40 12.63
CA VAL A 502 63.92 -20.66 11.21
C VAL A 502 62.76 -21.24 10.40
N ALA A 503 61.78 -21.83 11.07
CA ALA A 503 60.56 -22.37 10.47
C ALA A 503 59.39 -22.21 11.43
N SER A 504 58.22 -21.89 10.88
CA SER A 504 56.95 -21.82 11.60
C SER A 504 55.90 -22.65 10.88
N GLY A 505 55.10 -23.40 11.61
CA GLY A 505 54.00 -24.15 11.03
C GLY A 505 52.79 -24.14 11.94
N SER A 506 51.61 -24.29 11.34
CA SER A 506 50.35 -24.44 12.06
C SER A 506 49.50 -25.53 11.44
N VAL A 507 48.71 -26.20 12.26
CA VAL A 507 47.71 -27.17 11.84
C VAL A 507 46.41 -26.85 12.56
N SER A 508 45.31 -26.86 11.84
CA SER A 508 43.97 -26.74 12.39
C SER A 508 43.05 -27.79 11.81
N ILE A 509 42.29 -28.47 12.65
CA ILE A 509 41.22 -29.40 12.27
C ILE A 509 39.91 -28.83 12.80
N THR A 510 38.87 -28.83 11.99
CA THR A 510 37.53 -28.38 12.33
C THR A 510 36.51 -29.31 11.71
N ALA A 511 35.55 -29.79 12.49
CA ALA A 511 34.43 -30.57 12.03
C ALA A 511 33.14 -29.92 12.55
N GLY A 512 32.06 -30.03 11.78
CA GLY A 512 30.81 -29.41 12.19
C GLY A 512 29.60 -30.03 11.51
N ILE A 513 28.45 -29.71 12.09
CA ILE A 513 27.13 -30.05 11.59
C ILE A 513 26.38 -28.75 11.38
N TYR A 514 25.72 -28.65 10.24
CA TYR A 514 24.82 -27.58 9.85
C TYR A 514 23.45 -28.15 9.54
N VAL A 515 22.42 -27.58 10.14
CA VAL A 515 21.02 -27.98 9.95
C VAL A 515 20.26 -26.76 9.45
N LYS A 516 19.50 -26.93 8.36
CA LYS A 516 18.54 -25.93 7.90
C LYS A 516 17.21 -26.60 7.59
N ILE A 517 16.13 -26.09 8.19
CA ILE A 517 14.76 -26.52 7.94
C ILE A 517 14.01 -25.33 7.38
N GLN A 518 13.34 -25.52 6.23
CA GLN A 518 12.55 -24.49 5.57
C GLN A 518 11.37 -25.11 4.81
N PRO A 519 10.27 -24.38 4.59
CA PRO A 519 9.16 -24.79 3.75
C PRO A 519 9.62 -25.20 2.36
N LYS A 520 8.95 -26.19 1.80
CA LYS A 520 9.15 -26.60 0.41
C LYS A 520 8.63 -25.51 -0.52
N GLU A 521 9.42 -25.15 -1.53
CA GLU A 521 9.07 -24.07 -2.48
C GLU A 521 7.73 -24.30 -3.20
N THR A 522 7.35 -25.57 -3.42
CA THR A 522 6.06 -25.97 -4.03
C THR A 522 4.92 -26.19 -3.04
N ASP A 523 5.19 -26.29 -1.74
CA ASP A 523 4.16 -26.52 -0.70
C ASP A 523 4.59 -25.92 0.65
N PRO A 524 4.05 -24.74 1.02
CA PRO A 524 4.43 -24.04 2.25
C PRO A 524 4.17 -24.82 3.55
N HIS A 525 3.29 -25.83 3.52
CA HIS A 525 2.94 -26.62 4.72
C HIS A 525 3.87 -27.82 4.94
N THR A 526 4.73 -28.15 3.97
CA THR A 526 5.68 -29.26 4.07
C THR A 526 7.09 -28.73 4.33
N LEU A 527 7.66 -29.04 5.49
CA LEU A 527 9.04 -28.67 5.83
C LEU A 527 10.06 -29.64 5.22
N VAL A 528 11.14 -29.10 4.68
CA VAL A 528 12.30 -29.85 4.15
C VAL A 528 13.50 -29.56 5.02
N ALA A 529 14.17 -30.62 5.48
CA ALA A 529 15.38 -30.53 6.26
C ALA A 529 16.61 -30.81 5.37
N ARG A 530 17.60 -29.92 5.46
CA ARG A 530 18.95 -30.12 4.95
C ARG A 530 19.88 -30.30 6.13
N LEU A 531 20.60 -31.42 6.14
CA LEU A 531 21.60 -31.75 7.15
C LEU A 531 22.94 -31.86 6.44
N SER A 532 23.87 -31.00 6.78
CA SER A 532 25.22 -30.99 6.23
C SER A 532 26.25 -31.26 7.34
N GLY A 533 27.04 -32.32 7.20
CA GLY A 533 28.24 -32.51 7.99
C GLY A 533 29.46 -32.06 7.19
N PHE A 534 30.41 -31.39 7.81
CA PHE A 534 31.67 -31.05 7.16
C PHE A 534 32.87 -31.30 8.06
N PHE A 535 34.01 -31.52 7.43
CA PHE A 535 35.31 -31.71 8.04
C PHE A 535 36.34 -30.94 7.23
N ARG A 536 37.13 -30.13 7.92
CA ARG A 536 38.18 -29.30 7.35
C ARG A 536 39.48 -29.52 8.12
N ALA A 537 40.56 -29.77 7.42
CA ALA A 537 41.90 -29.82 7.99
C ALA A 537 42.82 -28.93 7.16
N VAL A 538 43.50 -27.99 7.82
CA VAL A 538 44.45 -27.07 7.22
C VAL A 538 45.79 -27.24 7.90
N GLY A 539 46.85 -27.31 7.10
CA GLY A 539 48.23 -27.30 7.58
C GLY A 539 49.04 -26.29 6.78
N GLU A 540 49.82 -25.48 7.47
CA GLU A 540 50.74 -24.53 6.87
C GLU A 540 52.14 -24.72 7.45
N LEU A 541 53.15 -24.59 6.60
CA LEU A 541 54.56 -24.56 6.97
C LEU A 541 55.24 -23.44 6.18
N ASP A 542 55.91 -22.53 6.89
CA ASP A 542 56.73 -21.47 6.33
C ASP A 542 58.16 -21.57 6.86
N VAL A 543 59.13 -21.50 5.95
CA VAL A 543 60.56 -21.59 6.24
C VAL A 543 61.24 -20.33 5.74
N LEU A 544 61.68 -19.49 6.68
CA LEU A 544 62.39 -18.21 6.45
C LEU A 544 61.64 -17.22 5.52
N GLY A 545 60.34 -17.40 5.28
CA GLY A 545 59.58 -16.63 4.28
C GLY A 545 59.98 -16.90 2.82
N ILE A 546 60.85 -17.89 2.59
CA ILE A 546 61.35 -18.29 1.28
C ILE A 546 60.53 -19.47 0.75
N ILE A 547 60.14 -20.41 1.60
CA ILE A 547 59.36 -21.59 1.20
C ILE A 547 58.12 -21.68 2.07
N SER A 548 56.94 -21.60 1.46
CA SER A 548 55.66 -21.72 2.16
C SER A 548 54.81 -22.81 1.51
N ILE A 549 54.34 -23.76 2.31
CA ILE A 549 53.49 -24.87 1.89
C ILE A 549 52.19 -24.79 2.69
N SER A 550 51.05 -24.79 2.01
CA SER A 550 49.73 -24.90 2.65
C SER A 550 48.93 -26.05 2.02
N VAL A 551 48.39 -26.92 2.86
CA VAL A 551 47.49 -28.00 2.48
C VAL A 551 46.15 -27.76 3.14
N GLU A 552 45.09 -27.75 2.35
CA GLU A 552 43.71 -27.68 2.81
C GLU A 552 42.96 -28.91 2.32
N PHE A 553 42.38 -29.65 3.26
CA PHE A 553 41.44 -30.74 3.03
C PHE A 553 40.07 -30.30 3.51
N TYR A 554 39.06 -30.39 2.64
CA TYR A 554 37.67 -30.09 2.96
C TYR A 554 36.78 -31.23 2.49
N LEU A 555 35.96 -31.77 3.37
CA LEU A 555 34.97 -32.81 3.09
C LEU A 555 33.62 -32.31 3.57
N ALA A 556 32.60 -32.37 2.73
CA ALA A 556 31.23 -32.06 3.09
C ALA A 556 30.29 -33.18 2.64
N LEU A 557 29.32 -33.53 3.48
CA LEU A 557 28.27 -34.50 3.22
C LEU A 557 26.93 -33.82 3.50
N THR A 558 26.10 -33.63 2.49
CA THR A 558 24.81 -32.95 2.60
C THR A 558 23.67 -33.92 2.28
N TYR A 559 22.86 -34.24 3.27
CA TYR A 559 21.61 -34.97 3.10
C TYR A 559 20.47 -34.03 2.75
N ASN A 560 19.76 -34.35 1.67
CA ASN A 560 18.54 -33.66 1.27
C ASN A 560 17.33 -34.58 1.50
N SER A 561 16.45 -34.22 2.44
CA SER A 561 15.28 -35.03 2.78
C SER A 561 14.25 -35.15 1.64
N GLN A 562 14.28 -34.25 0.65
CA GLN A 562 13.37 -34.27 -0.50
C GLN A 562 13.80 -35.31 -1.55
N THR A 563 15.08 -35.32 -1.92
CA THR A 563 15.61 -36.29 -2.90
C THR A 563 15.98 -37.62 -2.24
N LYS A 564 16.10 -37.64 -0.90
CA LYS A 564 16.64 -38.76 -0.11
C LYS A 564 18.08 -39.14 -0.52
N VAL A 565 18.80 -38.21 -1.15
CA VAL A 565 20.19 -38.37 -1.58
C VAL A 565 21.11 -37.61 -0.62
N VAL A 566 22.24 -38.23 -0.29
CA VAL A 566 23.39 -37.58 0.35
C VAL A 566 24.39 -37.22 -0.75
N HIS A 567 24.63 -35.93 -0.95
CA HIS A 567 25.67 -35.43 -1.84
C HIS A 567 26.97 -35.23 -1.04
N GLY A 568 28.05 -35.85 -1.47
CA GLY A 568 29.37 -35.74 -0.86
C GLY A 568 30.36 -35.03 -1.75
N THR A 569 31.08 -34.06 -1.21
CA THR A 569 32.14 -33.31 -1.92
C THR A 569 33.41 -33.37 -1.09
N ALA A 570 34.53 -33.75 -1.70
CA ALA A 570 35.86 -33.74 -1.10
C ALA A 570 36.81 -32.92 -1.97
N LEU A 571 37.45 -31.91 -1.36
CA LEU A 571 38.37 -30.99 -2.00
C LEU A 571 39.71 -31.02 -1.26
N VAL A 572 40.79 -31.20 -2.01
CA VAL A 572 42.17 -31.10 -1.50
C VAL A 572 42.92 -30.05 -2.30
N VAL A 573 43.35 -28.97 -1.64
CA VAL A 573 44.13 -27.89 -2.24
C VAL A 573 45.51 -27.89 -1.63
N VAL A 574 46.52 -28.10 -2.47
CA VAL A 574 47.93 -27.99 -2.09
C VAL A 574 48.52 -26.77 -2.80
N ARG A 575 49.06 -25.84 -2.03
CA ARG A 575 49.77 -24.67 -2.53
C ARG A 575 51.22 -24.71 -2.05
N VAL A 576 52.14 -24.52 -2.98
CA VAL A 576 53.58 -24.41 -2.71
C VAL A 576 54.06 -23.08 -3.27
N ARG A 577 54.71 -22.29 -2.42
CA ARG A 577 55.36 -21.03 -2.76
C ARG A 577 56.86 -21.14 -2.50
N VAL A 578 57.67 -20.72 -3.47
CA VAL A 578 59.12 -20.58 -3.36
C VAL A 578 59.52 -19.17 -3.82
N ALA A 579 60.02 -18.36 -2.91
CA ALA A 579 60.33 -16.94 -3.04
C ALA A 579 59.15 -16.12 -3.61
N PHE A 580 59.21 -15.75 -4.89
CA PHE A 580 58.20 -14.95 -5.60
C PHE A 580 57.26 -15.80 -6.48
N PHE A 581 57.48 -17.11 -6.57
CA PHE A 581 56.70 -18.02 -7.42
C PHE A 581 55.78 -18.89 -6.56
N SER A 582 54.51 -19.00 -6.94
CA SER A 582 53.53 -19.85 -6.27
C SER A 582 52.77 -20.73 -7.27
N LYS A 583 52.54 -21.99 -6.92
CA LYS A 583 51.69 -22.90 -7.69
C LYS A 583 50.71 -23.62 -6.78
N SER A 584 49.46 -23.76 -7.24
CA SER A 584 48.38 -24.45 -6.53
C SER A 584 47.88 -25.61 -7.37
N VAL A 585 47.62 -26.75 -6.74
CA VAL A 585 46.97 -27.93 -7.31
C VAL A 585 45.73 -28.24 -6.47
N SER A 586 44.58 -28.34 -7.11
CA SER A 586 43.31 -28.70 -6.49
C SER A 586 42.82 -30.03 -7.05
N LEU A 587 42.43 -30.95 -6.17
CA LEU A 587 41.75 -32.19 -6.50
C LEU A 587 40.35 -32.16 -5.88
N GLU A 588 39.33 -32.30 -6.71
CA GLU A 588 37.93 -32.31 -6.29
C GLU A 588 37.28 -33.63 -6.66
N VAL A 589 36.52 -34.21 -5.73
CA VAL A 589 35.79 -35.47 -5.91
C VAL A 589 34.37 -35.26 -5.38
N GLU A 590 33.39 -35.50 -6.23
CA GLU A 590 31.96 -35.48 -5.87
C GLU A 590 31.37 -36.88 -5.95
N ARG A 591 30.45 -37.22 -5.05
CA ARG A 591 29.74 -38.49 -5.04
C ARG A 591 28.37 -38.38 -4.40
N ASP A 592 27.35 -38.86 -5.11
CA ASP A 592 26.00 -39.01 -4.58
C ASP A 592 25.77 -40.41 -4.00
N PHE A 593 25.05 -40.46 -2.88
CA PHE A 593 24.59 -41.69 -2.24
C PHE A 593 23.07 -41.63 -2.08
N GLY A 594 22.32 -42.59 -2.62
CA GLY A 594 20.88 -42.73 -2.34
C GLY A 594 19.89 -42.59 -3.51
N SER A 595 20.32 -42.66 -4.77
CA SER A 595 19.38 -42.90 -5.87
C SER A 595 18.99 -44.37 -5.89
N GLY A 596 17.72 -44.69 -5.64
CA GLY A 596 17.21 -46.05 -5.51
C GLY A 596 17.48 -46.95 -6.73
N ALA A 597 18.57 -47.69 -6.67
CA ALA A 597 18.76 -49.06 -7.13
C ALA A 597 20.11 -49.51 -6.56
N ASP A 598 20.10 -50.10 -5.36
CA ASP A 598 21.22 -50.96 -4.98
C ASP A 598 21.31 -52.04 -6.08
N PRO A 599 22.49 -52.29 -6.70
CA PRO A 599 22.61 -53.36 -7.67
C PRO A 599 22.10 -54.64 -7.02
N ALA A 600 21.10 -55.27 -7.64
CA ALA A 600 20.61 -56.55 -7.15
C ALA A 600 21.75 -57.56 -7.20
N PHE A 601 21.70 -58.60 -6.37
CA PHE A 601 22.69 -59.68 -6.44
C PHE A 601 22.84 -60.25 -7.86
N GLY A 602 21.79 -60.17 -8.69
CA GLY A 602 21.82 -60.55 -10.11
C GLY A 602 22.63 -59.61 -11.01
N ASP A 603 22.76 -58.33 -10.66
CA ASP A 603 23.55 -57.35 -11.45
C ASP A 603 25.06 -57.57 -11.27
N ALA A 604 25.46 -58.26 -10.20
CA ALA A 604 26.83 -58.73 -10.01
C ALA A 604 27.19 -59.96 -10.87
N PHE A 605 26.17 -60.65 -11.43
CA PHE A 605 26.33 -61.83 -12.28
C PHE A 605 25.41 -61.74 -13.52
N PRO A 606 25.70 -60.82 -14.46
CA PRO A 606 24.86 -60.60 -15.65
C PRO A 606 24.84 -61.80 -16.62
N ASP A 607 25.86 -62.68 -16.55
CA ASP A 607 25.93 -63.93 -17.31
C ASP A 607 25.82 -65.16 -16.38
N PRO A 608 25.17 -66.27 -16.79
CA PRO A 608 25.09 -67.50 -15.97
C PRO A 608 26.44 -68.24 -15.82
N LEU A 609 27.39 -68.00 -16.73
CA LEU A 609 28.64 -68.76 -16.84
C LEU A 609 29.58 -68.61 -15.62
N PRO A 610 29.82 -67.40 -15.06
CA PRO A 610 30.66 -67.24 -13.87
C PRO A 610 30.04 -67.85 -12.61
N TRP A 611 28.71 -67.84 -12.49
CA TRP A 611 27.99 -68.46 -11.37
C TRP A 611 28.09 -70.00 -11.44
N GLN A 612 27.87 -70.59 -12.62
CA GLN A 612 28.06 -72.03 -12.83
C GLN A 612 29.51 -72.46 -12.59
N ALA A 613 30.49 -71.67 -13.03
CA ALA A 613 31.91 -71.94 -12.76
C ALA A 613 32.24 -71.90 -11.26
N ARG A 614 31.64 -70.97 -10.51
CA ARG A 614 31.77 -70.89 -9.05
C ARG A 614 31.12 -72.10 -8.37
N CYS A 615 29.89 -72.46 -8.72
CA CYS A 615 29.22 -73.65 -8.18
C CYS A 615 29.97 -74.96 -8.51
N GLY A 616 30.53 -75.10 -9.71
CA GLY A 616 31.35 -76.27 -10.09
C GLY A 616 32.64 -76.41 -9.28
N LYS A 617 33.22 -75.30 -8.80
CA LYS A 617 34.37 -75.34 -7.88
C LYS A 617 34.02 -75.74 -6.44
N PHE A 618 32.75 -75.66 -6.05
CA PHE A 618 32.27 -76.14 -4.75
C PHE A 618 31.77 -77.59 -4.82
N ALA A 619 31.27 -78.05 -5.96
CA ALA A 619 30.86 -79.45 -6.16
C ALA A 619 32.04 -80.45 -6.08
N THR A 620 33.26 -80.00 -6.39
CA THR A 620 34.49 -80.83 -6.27
C THR A 620 34.99 -80.96 -4.82
N MET A 621 34.36 -80.30 -3.84
CA MET A 621 34.68 -80.46 -2.41
C MET A 621 33.79 -81.48 -1.68
N GLU A 622 32.74 -82.01 -2.31
CA GLU A 622 31.86 -83.03 -1.69
C GLU A 622 32.27 -84.49 -2.02
N ASP A 623 33.18 -84.69 -2.98
CA ASP A 623 33.70 -86.02 -3.37
C ASP A 623 35.16 -86.28 -2.91
N ALA A 624 35.66 -85.55 -1.90
CA ALA A 624 36.98 -85.75 -1.29
C ALA A 624 36.91 -86.17 0.18
#